data_AF-A0A536GXS3-F1
#
_entry.id   AF-A0A536GXS3-F1
#
_cell.length_a   1.000
_cell.length_b   1.000
_cell.length_c   1.000
_cell.angle_alpha   90.00
_cell.angle_beta   90.00
_cell.angle_gamma   90.00
#
_symmetry.space_group_name_H-M   'P 1'
#
loop_
_entity.id
_entity.type
_entity.pdbx_description
1 polymer ?
#
loop_
_entity_poly.entity_id
_entity_poly.type
_entity_poly.pdbx_seq_one_letter_code
_entity_poly.pdbx_strand_id
1 'polypeptide(L)'
;MSLVTCGGGRPHSLGLMAAPQPPDLWALLVQRSLAYVAEHQPGPVWCSLRHYDEAGIRLLQKEGFEVIASQMLMVRELPLKVPARMRVRIKDKRLVPQYG
;
A
#
# COMPACT_ATOMS: atom_id res chain seq x y z
N MET A 1 1.55 -11.34 -5.32
CA MET A 1 0.28 -10.93 -5.98
C MET A 1 -0.90 -11.48 -5.19
N SER A 2 -1.95 -10.68 -4.98
CA SER A 2 -3.22 -11.13 -4.37
C SER A 2 -4.40 -10.69 -5.23
N LEU A 3 -5.37 -11.58 -5.40
CA LEU A 3 -6.66 -11.29 -5.99
C LEU A 3 -7.72 -11.68 -4.97
N VAL A 4 -8.55 -10.73 -4.57
CA VAL A 4 -9.69 -10.99 -3.68
C VAL A 4 -10.95 -10.89 -4.51
N THR A 5 -11.62 -12.01 -4.70
CA THR A 5 -12.91 -12.05 -5.37
C THR A 5 -14.02 -11.63 -4.42
N CYS A 6 -14.97 -10.84 -4.90
CA CYS A 6 -16.09 -10.36 -4.09
C CYS A 6 -17.41 -10.63 -4.83
N GLY A 7 -18.44 -11.03 -4.09
CA GLY A 7 -19.81 -11.16 -4.59
C GLY A 7 -20.66 -9.95 -4.21
N GLY A 8 -21.77 -9.74 -4.93
CA GLY A 8 -22.80 -8.77 -4.54
C GLY A 8 -22.43 -7.30 -4.80
N GLY A 9 -22.02 -6.96 -6.02
CA GLY A 9 -21.82 -5.57 -6.47
C GLY A 9 -20.54 -4.89 -5.98
N ARG A 10 -19.71 -5.57 -5.18
CA ARG A 10 -18.39 -5.07 -4.76
C ARG A 10 -17.33 -5.43 -5.80
N PRO A 11 -16.41 -4.50 -6.14
CA PRO A 11 -15.35 -4.79 -7.10
C PRO A 11 -14.30 -5.77 -6.53
N HIS A 12 -13.71 -6.56 -7.43
CA HIS A 12 -12.58 -7.46 -7.13
C HIS A 12 -11.33 -6.65 -6.84
N SER A 13 -10.60 -7.00 -5.79
CA SER A 13 -9.39 -6.25 -5.41
C SER A 13 -8.14 -6.91 -5.99
N LEU A 14 -7.37 -6.15 -6.76
CA LEU A 14 -6.09 -6.56 -7.35
C LEU A 14 -4.92 -5.94 -6.58
N GLY A 15 -4.10 -6.77 -5.95
CA GLY A 15 -2.88 -6.38 -5.24
C GLY A 15 -1.63 -6.86 -5.98
N LEU A 16 -0.81 -5.91 -6.46
CA LEU A 16 0.43 -6.19 -7.18
C LEU A 16 1.64 -5.97 -6.28
N MET A 17 2.44 -7.03 -6.15
CA MET A 17 3.75 -6.99 -5.52
C MET A 17 4.57 -8.07 -6.20
N ALA A 18 5.59 -7.62 -6.95
CA ALA A 18 6.48 -8.48 -7.71
C ALA A 18 7.85 -7.81 -7.83
N ALA A 19 8.89 -8.65 -7.94
CA ALA A 19 10.24 -8.19 -8.20
C ALA A 19 10.34 -7.50 -9.58
N PRO A 20 11.31 -6.58 -9.78
CA PRO A 20 11.48 -5.88 -11.04
C PRO A 20 11.98 -6.77 -12.19
N GLN A 21 12.39 -8.00 -11.88
CA GLN A 21 12.84 -8.99 -12.86
C GLN A 21 12.00 -10.27 -12.75
N PRO A 22 11.61 -10.89 -13.87
CA PRO A 22 11.82 -10.42 -15.25
C PRO A 22 10.92 -9.21 -15.60
N PRO A 23 11.28 -8.40 -16.62
CA PRO A 23 10.64 -7.11 -16.89
C PRO A 23 9.17 -7.22 -17.30
N ASP A 24 8.75 -8.37 -17.82
CA ASP A 24 7.39 -8.68 -18.28
C ASP A 24 6.51 -9.31 -17.19
N LEU A 25 7.07 -9.63 -16.01
CA LEU A 25 6.35 -10.32 -14.95
C LEU A 25 5.08 -9.60 -14.53
N TRP A 26 5.13 -8.26 -14.42
CA TRP A 26 3.97 -7.46 -14.05
C TRP A 26 2.82 -7.58 -15.07
N ALA A 27 3.13 -7.48 -16.36
CA ALA A 27 2.14 -7.59 -17.43
C ALA A 27 1.47 -8.97 -17.40
N LEU A 28 2.29 -10.03 -17.33
CA LEU A 28 1.80 -11.41 -17.27
C LEU A 28 0.90 -11.66 -16.05
N LEU A 29 1.27 -11.14 -14.89
CA LEU A 29 0.49 -11.28 -13.67
C LEU A 29 -0.86 -10.57 -13.75
N VAL A 30 -0.89 -9.34 -14.27
CA VAL A 30 -2.14 -8.59 -14.47
C VAL A 30 -3.04 -9.33 -15.44
N GLN A 31 -2.55 -9.66 -16.63
CA GLN A 31 -3.35 -10.34 -17.67
C GLN A 31 -3.90 -11.67 -17.18
N ARG A 32 -3.07 -12.49 -16.52
CA ARG A 32 -3.51 -13.76 -15.95
C ARG A 32 -4.64 -13.59 -14.93
N SER A 33 -4.59 -12.51 -14.14
CA SER A 33 -5.58 -12.29 -13.08
C SER A 33 -6.87 -11.71 -13.60
N LEU A 34 -6.81 -10.85 -14.62
CA LEU A 34 -7.99 -10.39 -15.34
C LEU A 34 -8.68 -11.56 -16.05
N ALA A 35 -7.92 -12.45 -16.70
CA ALA A 35 -8.46 -13.67 -17.30
C ALA A 35 -9.14 -14.56 -16.25
N TYR A 36 -8.51 -14.77 -15.09
CA TYR A 36 -9.12 -15.54 -14.01
C TYR A 36 -10.45 -14.96 -13.52
N VAL A 37 -10.54 -13.64 -13.31
CA VAL A 37 -11.79 -12.96 -12.93
C VAL A 37 -12.84 -13.14 -14.03
N ALA A 38 -12.47 -12.92 -15.29
CA ALA A 38 -13.38 -13.04 -16.43
C ALA A 38 -13.96 -14.46 -16.58
N GLU A 39 -13.19 -15.50 -16.26
CA GLU A 39 -13.64 -16.89 -16.37
C GLU A 39 -14.53 -17.32 -15.19
N HIS A 40 -14.22 -16.89 -13.97
CA HIS A 40 -14.83 -17.46 -12.76
C HIS A 40 -15.92 -16.57 -12.15
N GLN A 41 -15.73 -15.26 -12.17
CA GLN A 41 -16.66 -14.30 -11.58
C GLN A 41 -16.50 -12.94 -12.23
N PRO A 42 -17.10 -12.72 -13.42
CA PRO A 42 -17.01 -11.45 -14.12
C PRO A 42 -17.51 -10.30 -13.25
N GLY A 43 -16.75 -9.21 -13.20
CA GLY A 43 -17.10 -8.06 -12.39
C GLY A 43 -16.05 -6.95 -12.46
N PRO A 44 -16.36 -5.77 -11.91
CA PRO A 44 -15.42 -4.66 -11.89
C PRO A 44 -14.19 -5.00 -11.03
N VAL A 45 -13.00 -4.62 -11.48
CA VAL A 45 -11.73 -4.82 -10.76
C VAL A 45 -11.20 -3.45 -10.37
N TRP A 46 -10.72 -3.32 -9.13
CA TRP A 46 -10.01 -2.13 -8.68
C TRP A 46 -8.62 -2.51 -8.16
N CYS A 47 -7.66 -1.61 -8.36
CA CYS A 47 -6.28 -1.78 -7.95
C CYS A 47 -5.79 -0.51 -7.27
N SER A 48 -5.08 -0.67 -6.15
CA SER A 48 -4.43 0.45 -5.47
C SER A 48 -2.94 0.46 -5.81
N LEU A 49 -2.48 1.55 -6.43
CA LEU A 49 -1.08 1.79 -6.73
C LEU A 49 -0.57 3.04 -6.00
N ARG A 50 0.74 3.10 -5.81
CA ARG A 50 1.40 4.31 -5.31
C ARG A 50 1.50 5.32 -6.45
N HIS A 51 1.34 6.60 -6.14
CA HIS A 51 1.27 7.63 -7.18
C HIS A 51 2.56 7.73 -8.03
N TYR A 52 3.71 7.37 -7.45
CA TYR A 52 5.00 7.37 -8.13
C TYR A 52 5.28 6.11 -8.95
N ASP A 53 4.37 5.13 -8.98
CA ASP A 53 4.52 3.91 -9.78
C ASP A 53 4.04 4.13 -11.22
N GLU A 54 4.79 4.94 -11.97
CA GLU A 54 4.41 5.29 -13.34
C GLU A 54 4.28 4.07 -14.26
N ALA A 55 5.16 3.08 -14.10
CA ALA A 55 5.15 1.88 -14.93
C ALA A 55 3.89 1.05 -14.69
N GLY A 56 3.52 0.84 -13.42
CA GLY A 56 2.28 0.15 -13.05
C GLY A 56 1.04 0.91 -13.52
N ILE A 57 1.01 2.23 -13.37
CA ILE A 57 -0.11 3.07 -13.82
C ILE A 57 -0.30 2.94 -15.34
N ARG A 58 0.77 3.10 -16.13
CA ARG A 58 0.70 2.98 -17.59
C ARG A 58 0.28 1.58 -18.02
N LEU A 59 0.71 0.55 -17.31
CA LEU A 59 0.33 -0.83 -17.58
C LEU A 59 -1.17 -1.05 -17.35
N LEU A 60 -1.70 -0.65 -16.20
CA LEU A 60 -3.12 -0.79 -15.90
C LEU A 60 -3.99 0.04 -16.85
N GLN A 61 -3.56 1.23 -17.24
CA GLN A 61 -4.26 2.03 -18.25
C GLN A 61 -4.36 1.33 -19.62
N LYS A 62 -3.31 0.61 -20.04
CA LYS A 62 -3.36 -0.21 -21.27
C LYS A 62 -4.35 -1.36 -21.17
N GLU A 63 -4.55 -1.89 -19.97
CA GLU A 63 -5.54 -2.94 -19.67
C GLU A 63 -6.94 -2.36 -19.40
N GLY A 64 -7.15 -1.05 -19.61
CA GLY A 64 -8.46 -0.40 -19.53
C GLY A 64 -8.85 0.14 -18.15
N PHE A 65 -7.92 0.21 -17.20
CA PHE A 65 -8.19 0.83 -15.90
C PHE A 65 -8.20 2.36 -16.00
N GLU A 66 -9.11 2.97 -15.25
CA GLU A 66 -9.18 4.41 -15.03
C GLU A 66 -8.91 4.77 -13.57
N VAL A 67 -8.38 5.97 -13.32
CA VAL A 67 -8.12 6.47 -11.97
C VAL A 67 -9.42 6.98 -11.36
N ILE A 68 -9.93 6.28 -10.35
CA ILE A 68 -11.18 6.64 -9.66
C ILE A 68 -10.97 7.43 -8.36
N ALA A 69 -9.78 7.33 -7.76
CA ALA A 69 -9.44 8.00 -6.51
C ALA A 69 -7.92 8.17 -6.37
N SER A 70 -7.51 9.25 -5.71
CA SER A 70 -6.14 9.49 -5.29
C SER A 70 -6.11 9.83 -3.81
N GLN A 71 -5.19 9.23 -3.06
CA GLN A 71 -5.02 9.46 -1.62
C GLN A 71 -3.62 10.02 -1.38
N MET A 72 -3.53 11.15 -0.69
CA MET A 72 -2.26 11.71 -0.24
C MET A 72 -1.95 11.25 1.19
N LEU A 73 -0.76 10.68 1.38
CA LEU A 73 -0.26 10.35 2.71
C LEU A 73 0.44 11.59 3.29
N MET A 74 -0.16 12.19 4.31
CA MET A 74 0.50 13.26 5.07
C MET A 74 1.53 12.64 6.02
N VAL A 75 2.80 13.02 5.87
CA VAL A 75 3.86 12.65 6.81
C VAL A 75 4.05 13.80 7.78
N ARG A 76 3.94 13.52 9.08
CA ARG A 76 4.36 14.42 10.14
C ARG A 76 5.70 13.92 10.67
N GLU A 77 6.75 14.72 10.53
CA GLU A 77 8.00 14.47 11.24
C GLU A 77 7.75 14.63 12.74
N LEU A 78 7.75 13.51 13.45
CA LEU A 78 7.67 13.50 14.90
C LEU A 78 9.10 13.31 15.42
N PRO A 79 9.64 14.26 16.23
CA PRO A 79 10.93 14.04 16.85
C PRO A 79 10.85 12.80 17.73
N LEU A 80 11.66 11.79 17.42
CA LEU A 80 11.82 10.63 18.28
C LEU A 80 12.42 11.12 19.60
N LYS A 81 11.63 11.08 20.68
CA LYS A 81 12.14 11.29 22.03
C LYS A 81 13.01 10.10 22.40
N VAL A 82 14.31 10.19 22.09
CA VAL A 82 15.28 9.22 22.60
C VAL A 82 15.40 9.48 24.11
N PRO A 83 15.08 8.52 24.98
CA PRO A 83 15.34 8.70 26.40
C PRO A 83 16.84 8.90 26.56
N ALA A 84 17.25 10.09 26.97
CA ALA A 84 18.63 10.33 27.37
C ALA A 84 18.94 9.30 28.46
N ARG A 85 19.90 8.39 28.21
CA ARG A 85 20.49 7.56 29.28
C ARG A 85 21.35 8.45 30.16
N MET A 86 20.72 9.42 30.83
CA MET A 86 21.35 10.25 31.82
C MET A 86 21.44 9.39 33.08
N ARG A 87 22.67 9.06 33.50
CA ARG A 87 22.90 8.50 34.84
C ARG A 87 22.66 9.61 35.85
N VAL A 88 21.40 9.80 36.21
CA VAL A 88 21.00 10.75 37.26
C VAL A 88 21.43 10.16 38.59
N ARG A 89 22.31 10.84 39.32
CA ARG A 89 22.64 10.47 40.70
C ARG A 89 21.34 10.50 41.51
N ILE A 90 21.15 9.54 42.41
CA ILE A 90 19.89 9.38 43.17
C ILE A 90 19.46 10.68 43.89
N LYS A 91 20.42 11.54 44.28
CA LYS A 91 20.17 12.84 44.91
C LYS A 91 19.44 13.85 44.00
N ASP A 92 19.58 13.73 42.68
CA ASP A 92 19.02 14.69 41.70
C ASP A 92 17.65 14.25 41.15
N LYS A 93 17.12 13.08 41.57
CA LYS A 93 15.82 12.54 41.13
C LYS A 93 14.59 13.30 41.64
N ARG A 94 14.74 14.33 42.49
CA ARG A 94 13.62 15.06 43.10
C ARG A 94 13.00 16.16 42.23
N LEU A 95 13.44 16.33 40.99
CA LEU A 95 12.98 17.41 40.11
C LEU A 95 12.28 16.92 38.83
N VAL A 96 11.51 15.84 38.90
CA VAL A 96 10.59 15.46 37.81
C VAL A 96 9.16 15.73 38.29
N PRO A 97 8.47 16.77 37.78
CA PRO A 97 7.06 16.99 38.09
C PRO A 97 6.27 15.79 37.56
N GLN A 98 5.56 15.10 38.45
CA GLN A 98 4.55 14.13 38.03
C GLN A 98 3.25 14.89 37.83
N TYR A 99 2.81 14.97 36.58
CA TYR A 99 1.44 15.35 36.27
C TYR A 99 0.62 14.06 36.27
N GLY A 100 -0.36 14.00 37.17
CA GLY A 100 -1.41 12.99 37.20
C GLY A 100 -2.49 13.27 36.17
#